data_AF-A0A438CM11-F1
#
_entry.id   AF-A0A438CM11-F1
#
_cell.length_a   1.000
_cell.length_b   1.000
_cell.length_c   1.000
_cell.angle_alpha   90.00
_cell.angle_beta   90.00
_cell.angle_gamma   90.00
#
_symmetry.space_group_name_H-M   'P 1'
#
loop_
_entity.id
_entity.type
_entity.pdbx_description
1 polymer ?
#
loop_
_entity_poly.entity_id
_entity_poly.type
_entity_poly.pdbx_seq_one_letter_code
_entity_poly.pdbx_strand_id
1 'polypeptide(L)'
;MPWLLHWQGIRVGFYSRTCPQAESIVQKTVKAHFQSNPAIAPGLLRMHFHDCFVRGCDASILINGTSTEKTTIPNSPLKGYDVIDDARPRSKLLALEWSLALIFLPSLPGTRWFW
;
A
#
# COMPACT_ATOMS: atom_id res chain seq x y z
N MET A 1 10.27 -24.86 -21.29
CA MET A 1 9.09 -23.96 -21.32
C MET A 1 9.30 -22.85 -20.31
N PRO A 2 9.79 -21.67 -20.75
CA PRO A 2 10.25 -20.60 -19.88
C PRO A 2 9.07 -19.74 -19.41
N TRP A 3 8.52 -20.07 -18.24
CA TRP A 3 7.70 -19.14 -17.46
C TRP A 3 8.51 -18.69 -16.24
N LEU A 4 9.54 -17.89 -16.50
CA LEU A 4 10.18 -17.07 -15.47
C LEU A 4 9.45 -15.72 -15.47
N LEU A 5 8.53 -15.55 -14.52
CA LEU A 5 7.87 -14.27 -14.28
C LEU A 5 8.93 -13.20 -13.97
N HIS A 6 8.85 -12.14 -14.75
CA HIS A 6 9.62 -10.91 -14.68
C HIS A 6 9.39 -10.19 -13.32
N TRP A 7 10.19 -10.51 -12.30
CA TRP A 7 10.36 -9.70 -11.08
C TRP A 7 11.65 -8.84 -11.17
N GLN A 8 12.08 -8.50 -12.39
CA GLN A 8 13.28 -7.70 -12.62
C GLN A 8 12.98 -6.21 -12.37
N GLY A 9 12.92 -5.79 -11.11
CA GLY A 9 12.72 -4.37 -10.79
C GLY A 9 12.58 -4.02 -9.32
N ILE A 10 12.14 -4.96 -8.48
CA ILE A 10 11.92 -4.70 -7.05
C ILE A 10 13.21 -5.01 -6.27
N ARG A 11 13.63 -4.06 -5.44
CA ARG A 11 14.82 -4.19 -4.59
C ARG A 11 14.59 -3.47 -3.26
N VAL A 12 15.10 -4.03 -2.17
CA VAL A 12 15.14 -3.34 -0.88
C VAL A 12 16.00 -2.08 -1.02
N GLY A 13 15.53 -0.96 -0.46
CA GLY A 13 16.22 0.32 -0.58
C GLY A 13 16.10 0.95 -1.98
N PHE A 14 15.06 0.62 -2.75
CA PHE A 14 14.78 1.26 -4.04
C PHE A 14 14.76 2.80 -3.93
N TYR A 15 14.15 3.33 -2.85
CA TYR A 15 14.09 4.77 -2.59
C TYR A 15 15.32 5.38 -1.91
N SER A 16 16.37 4.59 -1.61
CA SER A 16 17.52 5.06 -0.83
C SER A 16 18.23 6.29 -1.40
N ARG A 17 18.15 6.52 -2.72
CA ARG A 17 18.76 7.67 -3.40
C ARG A 17 17.76 8.76 -3.81
N THR A 18 16.56 8.37 -4.23
CA THR A 18 15.54 9.29 -4.77
C THR A 18 14.66 9.89 -3.68
N CYS A 19 14.30 9.09 -2.66
CA CYS A 19 13.50 9.52 -1.52
C CYS A 19 13.87 8.70 -0.26
N PRO A 20 15.01 9.00 0.40
CA PRO A 20 15.51 8.20 1.52
C PRO A 20 14.55 8.16 2.71
N GLN A 21 13.66 9.15 2.80
CA GLN A 21 12.67 9.27 3.87
C GLN A 21 11.35 8.54 3.58
N ALA A 22 11.18 7.95 2.38
CA ALA A 22 9.92 7.32 1.97
C ALA A 22 9.41 6.29 2.98
N GLU A 23 10.24 5.30 3.33
CA GLU A 23 9.87 4.25 4.30
C GLU A 23 9.55 4.84 5.69
N SER A 24 10.30 5.86 6.13
CA SER A 24 10.06 6.52 7.43
C SER A 24 8.74 7.30 7.44
N ILE A 25 8.41 8.00 6.35
CA ILE A 25 7.16 8.75 6.22
C ILE A 25 5.98 7.77 6.27
N VAL A 26 6.02 6.70 5.47
CA VAL A 26 4.98 5.66 5.46
C VAL A 26 4.81 5.05 6.86
N GLN A 27 5.90 4.66 7.51
CA GLN A 27 5.85 4.07 8.85
C GLN A 27 5.24 5.03 9.88
N LYS A 28 5.60 6.33 9.85
CA LYS A 28 5.05 7.34 10.76
C LYS A 28 3.56 7.57 10.51
N THR A 29 3.15 7.70 9.26
CA THR A 29 1.74 7.92 8.90
C THR A 29 0.88 6.73 9.30
N VAL A 30 1.29 5.50 8.95
CA VAL A 30 0.56 4.28 9.34
C VAL A 30 0.49 4.17 10.86
N LYS A 31 1.59 4.44 11.58
CA LYS A 31 1.59 4.40 13.05
C LYS A 31 0.64 5.43 13.66
N ALA A 32 0.61 6.66 13.16
CA ALA A 32 -0.28 7.71 13.66
C ALA A 32 -1.75 7.33 13.45
N HIS A 33 -2.09 6.84 12.26
CA HIS A 33 -3.45 6.37 11.95
C HIS A 33 -3.85 5.13 12.76
N PHE A 34 -2.92 4.20 12.96
CA PHE A 34 -3.14 3.02 13.79
C PHE A 34 -3.39 3.37 15.26
N GLN A 35 -2.68 4.37 15.81
CA GLN A 35 -2.89 4.86 17.17
C GLN A 35 -4.29 5.46 17.36
N SER A 36 -4.83 6.10 16.33
CA SER A 36 -6.21 6.64 16.34
C SER A 36 -7.25 5.53 16.13
N ASN A 37 -6.99 4.60 15.21
CA ASN A 37 -7.91 3.54 14.83
C ASN A 37 -7.15 2.23 14.54
N PRO A 38 -7.15 1.27 15.47
CA PRO A 38 -6.46 -0.01 15.29
C PRO A 38 -6.98 -0.84 14.10
N ALA A 39 -8.21 -0.60 13.64
CA ALA A 39 -8.79 -1.30 12.48
C ALA A 39 -8.15 -0.89 11.14
N ILE A 40 -7.27 0.11 11.11
CA ILE A 40 -6.51 0.52 9.92
C ILE A 40 -5.52 -0.55 9.47
N ALA A 41 -4.83 -1.21 10.39
CA ALA A 41 -3.83 -2.23 10.05
C ALA A 41 -4.42 -3.39 9.22
N PRO A 42 -5.50 -4.08 9.65
CA PRO A 42 -6.14 -5.09 8.83
C PRO A 42 -6.82 -4.51 7.56
N GLY A 43 -7.26 -3.24 7.60
CA GLY A 43 -7.81 -2.54 6.44
C GLY A 43 -6.79 -2.37 5.31
N LEU A 44 -5.59 -1.89 5.62
CA LEU A 44 -4.49 -1.73 4.68
C LEU A 44 -4.04 -3.08 4.09
N LEU A 45 -3.98 -4.12 4.91
CA LEU A 45 -3.64 -5.47 4.41
C LEU A 45 -4.70 -5.99 3.44
N ARG A 46 -5.99 -5.84 3.78
CA ARG A 46 -7.09 -6.21 2.89
C ARG A 46 -7.04 -5.41 1.60
N MET A 47 -6.76 -4.11 1.66
CA MET A 47 -6.63 -3.28 0.46
C MET A 47 -5.48 -3.75 -0.44
N HIS A 48 -4.31 -4.07 0.14
CA HIS A 48 -3.18 -4.61 -0.62
C HIS A 48 -3.53 -5.93 -1.32
N PHE A 49 -4.27 -6.81 -0.63
CA PHE A 49 -4.78 -8.05 -1.24
C PHE A 49 -5.74 -7.76 -2.41
N HIS A 50 -6.70 -6.84 -2.22
CA HIS A 50 -7.65 -6.50 -3.27
C HIS A 50 -7.00 -5.85 -4.51
N ASP A 51 -5.92 -5.09 -4.33
CA ASP A 51 -5.11 -4.53 -5.42
C ASP A 51 -4.40 -5.67 -6.18
N CYS A 52 -3.56 -6.45 -5.48
CA CYS A 52 -2.75 -7.48 -6.11
C CYS A 52 -3.54 -8.65 -6.72
N PHE A 53 -4.73 -8.95 -6.19
CA PHE A 53 -5.56 -10.06 -6.68
C PHE A 53 -6.20 -9.74 -8.03
N VAL A 54 -6.43 -8.46 -8.34
CA VAL A 54 -7.05 -8.01 -9.58
C VAL A 54 -5.95 -7.40 -10.45
N ARG A 55 -5.52 -8.14 -11.49
CA ARG A 55 -4.61 -7.63 -12.54
C ARG A 55 -3.20 -7.21 -12.10
N GLY A 56 -2.87 -7.18 -10.80
CA GLY A 56 -1.52 -7.01 -10.27
C GLY A 56 -1.43 -5.88 -9.24
N CYS A 57 -0.26 -5.71 -8.62
CA CYS A 57 -0.05 -4.71 -7.56
C CYS A 57 0.30 -3.33 -8.15
N ASP A 58 -0.59 -2.72 -8.92
CA ASP A 58 -0.35 -1.48 -9.67
C ASP A 58 -1.06 -0.24 -9.08
N ALA A 59 -1.70 -0.38 -7.92
CA ALA A 59 -2.48 0.66 -7.25
C ALA A 59 -3.73 1.15 -8.02
N SER A 60 -4.26 0.36 -8.96
CA SER A 60 -5.51 0.64 -9.67
C SER A 60 -6.70 0.86 -8.73
N ILE A 61 -6.70 0.21 -7.56
CA ILE A 61 -7.76 0.35 -6.55
C ILE A 61 -7.83 1.76 -5.93
N LEU A 62 -6.77 2.57 -6.05
CA LEU A 62 -6.72 3.91 -5.49
C LEU A 62 -7.31 4.99 -6.43
N ILE A 63 -7.60 4.63 -7.68
CA ILE A 63 -8.06 5.58 -8.69
C ILE A 63 -9.53 5.97 -8.42
N ASN A 64 -9.79 7.28 -8.34
CA ASN A 64 -11.13 7.84 -8.17
C ASN A 64 -11.85 8.00 -9.52
N GLY A 65 -13.13 7.62 -9.61
CA GLY A 65 -13.98 7.81 -10.79
C GLY A 65 -15.29 7.05 -10.68
N THR A 66 -16.22 7.24 -11.62
CA THR A 66 -17.57 6.65 -11.58
C THR A 66 -17.64 5.17 -11.97
N SER A 67 -16.56 4.60 -12.49
CA SER A 67 -16.45 3.19 -12.89
C SER A 67 -15.06 2.61 -12.59
N THR A 68 -14.47 2.99 -11.45
CA THR A 68 -13.14 2.52 -11.06
C THR A 68 -13.24 1.31 -10.13
N GLU A 69 -12.14 0.58 -9.97
CA GLU A 69 -12.07 -0.55 -9.05
C GLU A 69 -12.44 -0.13 -7.62
N LYS A 70 -12.09 1.09 -7.23
CA LYS A 70 -12.44 1.71 -5.94
C LYS A 70 -13.94 1.75 -5.67
N THR A 71 -14.76 2.06 -6.67
CA THR A 71 -16.22 2.27 -6.49
C THR A 71 -17.03 0.99 -6.59
N THR A 72 -16.38 -0.15 -6.85
CA THR A 72 -17.07 -1.45 -6.86
C THR A 72 -17.54 -1.83 -5.45
N ILE A 73 -18.64 -2.57 -5.37
CA ILE A 73 -19.23 -3.06 -4.12
C ILE A 73 -18.19 -3.70 -3.16
N PRO A 74 -17.28 -4.58 -3.61
CA PRO A 74 -16.30 -5.20 -2.71
C PRO A 74 -15.22 -4.23 -2.21
N ASN A 75 -14.95 -3.14 -2.93
CA ASN A 75 -13.78 -2.26 -2.70
C ASN A 75 -14.15 -0.92 -2.07
N SER A 76 -15.38 -0.44 -2.28
CA SER A 76 -15.90 0.79 -1.67
C SER A 76 -15.83 0.80 -0.13
N PRO A 77 -16.12 -0.30 0.60
CA PRO A 77 -16.04 -0.31 2.07
C PRO A 77 -14.62 -0.59 2.62
N LEU A 78 -13.58 -0.61 1.79
CA LEU A 78 -12.21 -0.81 2.27
C LEU A 78 -11.75 0.38 3.11
N LYS A 79 -11.00 0.08 4.19
CA LYS A 79 -10.45 1.09 5.10
C LYS A 79 -8.99 1.37 4.72
N GLY A 80 -8.55 2.62 4.91
CA GLY A 80 -7.15 3.00 4.72
C GLY A 80 -6.87 3.83 3.46
N TYR A 81 -7.88 4.22 2.70
CA TYR A 81 -7.70 5.13 1.55
C TYR A 81 -7.12 6.47 2.00
N ASP A 82 -7.63 7.00 3.11
CA ASP A 82 -7.17 8.19 3.80
C ASP A 82 -5.70 8.09 4.25
N VAL A 83 -5.31 6.92 4.77
CA VAL A 83 -3.93 6.69 5.23
C VAL A 83 -2.93 6.72 4.08
N ILE A 84 -3.32 6.16 2.92
CA ILE A 84 -2.47 6.17 1.72
C ILE A 84 -2.39 7.59 1.13
N ASP A 85 -3.51 8.32 1.12
CA ASP A 85 -3.53 9.71 0.66
C ASP A 85 -2.67 10.63 1.55
N ASP A 86 -2.68 10.42 2.87
CA ASP A 86 -1.85 11.16 3.83
C ASP A 86 -0.37 10.78 3.76
N ALA A 87 -0.07 9.52 3.45
CA ALA A 87 1.31 9.07 3.31
C ALA A 87 1.93 9.60 2.01
N ARG A 88 1.11 9.82 0.97
CA ARG A 88 1.55 10.36 -0.32
C ARG A 88 2.18 11.75 -0.15
N PRO A 89 3.50 11.93 -0.41
CA PRO A 89 4.10 13.24 -0.39
C PRO A 89 3.45 14.10 -1.47
N ARG A 90 3.14 15.35 -1.14
CA ARG A 90 2.49 16.32 -2.05
C ARG A 90 3.29 16.63 -3.31
N SER A 91 4.55 16.19 -3.41
CA SER A 91 5.36 16.31 -4.61
C SER A 91 4.86 15.32 -5.70
N LYS A 92 4.28 15.87 -6.77
CA LYS A 92 3.81 15.12 -7.96
C LYS A 92 4.83 14.14 -8.56
N LEU A 93 6.12 14.33 -8.27
CA LEU A 93 7.23 13.48 -8.72
C LEU A 93 7.22 12.04 -8.13
N LEU A 94 6.49 11.78 -7.05
CA LEU A 94 6.50 10.48 -6.34
C LEU A 94 5.17 9.71 -6.45
N ALA A 95 4.24 10.15 -7.30
CA ALA A 95 2.88 9.59 -7.36
C ALA A 95 2.78 8.19 -7.99
N LEU A 96 3.86 7.66 -8.59
CA LEU A 96 3.83 6.45 -9.42
C LEU A 96 4.31 5.15 -8.78
N GLU A 97 4.75 5.11 -7.51
CA GLU A 97 5.36 3.89 -6.97
C GLU A 97 5.01 3.62 -5.48
N TRP A 98 3.72 3.60 -5.15
CA TRP A 98 3.25 3.45 -3.75
C TRP A 98 2.98 2.00 -3.30
N SER A 99 2.83 1.06 -4.24
CA SER A 99 2.36 -0.30 -3.94
C SER A 99 3.34 -1.16 -3.13
N LEU A 100 4.61 -0.77 -3.03
CA LEU A 100 5.67 -1.59 -2.41
C LEU A 100 6.02 -1.21 -0.96
N ALA A 101 5.57 -0.05 -0.47
CA ALA A 101 5.92 0.39 0.89
C ALA A 101 5.05 -0.22 2.00
N LEU A 102 3.92 -0.86 1.65
CA LEU A 102 2.99 -1.45 2.63
C LEU A 102 3.31 -2.91 3.00
N ILE A 103 4.15 -3.59 2.24
CA ILE A 103 4.49 -5.02 2.47
C ILE A 103 5.62 -5.19 3.49
N PHE A 104 6.42 -4.14 3.73
CA PHE A 104 7.59 -4.19 4.59
C PHE A 104 7.39 -3.44 5.92
N LEU A 105 6.35 -3.80 6.68
CA LEU A 105 6.23 -3.46 8.10
C LEU A 105 6.68 -4.65 9.00
N PRO A 106 7.97 -5.05 9.05
CA PRO A 106 8.42 -6.06 9.99
C PRO A 106 8.77 -5.38 11.32
N SER A 107 7.78 -4.91 12.09
CA SER A 107 8.01 -4.51 13.50
C SER A 107 6.74 -4.13 14.28
N LEU A 108 5.61 -4.81 14.04
CA LEU A 108 4.50 -4.80 15.00
C LEU A 108 4.58 -6.05 15.87
N PRO A 109 5.05 -5.96 17.13
CA PRO A 109 5.01 -7.09 18.04
C PRO A 109 3.54 -7.37 18.43
N GLY A 110 3.04 -8.56 18.12
CA GLY A 110 1.82 -9.10 18.75
C GLY A 110 0.71 -9.65 17.86
N THR A 111 0.80 -9.62 16.53
CA THR A 111 -0.25 -10.23 15.69
C THR A 111 0.05 -11.69 15.37
N ARG A 112 -0.61 -12.59 16.12
CA ARG A 112 -0.76 -13.99 15.73
C ARG A 112 -1.66 -14.03 14.50
N TRP A 113 -1.03 -14.10 13.32
CA TRP A 113 -1.70 -14.24 12.03
C TRP A 113 -2.48 -15.55 12.03
N PHE A 114 -3.79 -15.46 12.19
CA PHE A 114 -4.69 -16.57 11.87
C PHE A 114 -5.18 -16.36 10.44
N TRP A 115 -4.95 -17.41 9.66
CA TRP A 115 -5.42 -17.66 8.30
C TRP A 115 -6.89 -17.31 8.12
#